data_AF-A0A4Q6AQT2-F1
#
_entry.id   AF-A0A4Q6AQT2-F1
#
_cell.length_a   1.000
_cell.length_b   1.000
_cell.length_c   1.000
_cell.angle_alpha   90.00
_cell.angle_beta   90.00
_cell.angle_gamma   90.00
#
_symmetry.space_group_name_H-M   'P 1'
#
loop_
_entity.id
_entity.type
_entity.pdbx_description
1 polymer ?
#
loop_
_entity_poly.entity_id
_entity_poly.type
_entity_poly.pdbx_seq_one_letter_code
_entity_poly.pdbx_strand_id
1 'polypeptide(L)'
;MGQRRGKISEWLFNKLSITRKPVVKVYNGYGDQDNCILYGHVLRQSPLPKKKFKKNFWSNSMSLLRLFMVEPFPKVKLEMEWNGSILEAETDVDGFFKFEW
;
A
#
# COMPACT_ATOMS: atom_id res chain seq x y z
N MET A 1 -13.66 11.67 -17.18
CA MET A 1 -12.56 12.61 -17.54
C MET A 1 -11.31 12.25 -16.75
N GLY A 2 -10.17 12.07 -17.39
CA GLY A 2 -8.88 12.09 -16.69
C GLY A 2 -7.92 10.92 -16.89
N GLN A 3 -7.55 10.56 -18.13
CA GLN A 3 -6.28 9.86 -18.38
C GLN A 3 -5.59 10.38 -19.65
N ARG A 4 -5.04 11.58 -19.55
CA ARG A 4 -3.93 12.07 -20.39
C ARG A 4 -2.76 12.50 -19.48
N ARG A 5 -2.47 11.74 -18.41
CA ARG A 5 -1.25 11.97 -17.61
C ARG A 5 -0.08 11.29 -18.35
N GLY A 6 0.74 12.13 -18.97
CA GLY A 6 1.66 11.76 -20.05
C GLY A 6 2.68 10.68 -19.71
N LYS A 7 3.04 9.91 -20.74
CA LYS A 7 4.04 8.82 -20.78
C LYS A 7 5.35 9.13 -20.04
N ILE A 8 5.74 10.41 -19.98
CA ILE A 8 6.94 10.90 -19.29
C ILE A 8 6.87 10.64 -17.78
N SER A 9 5.72 10.87 -17.16
CA SER A 9 5.54 10.65 -15.72
C SER A 9 5.63 9.16 -15.39
N GLU A 10 4.95 8.30 -16.14
CA GLU A 10 5.00 6.85 -15.93
C GLU A 10 6.41 6.27 -16.10
N TRP A 11 7.16 6.74 -17.10
CA TRP A 11 8.55 6.36 -17.29
C TRP A 11 9.41 6.67 -16.07
N LEU A 12 9.23 7.86 -15.47
CA LEU A 12 9.96 8.25 -14.26
C LEU A 12 9.61 7.32 -13.09
N PHE A 13 8.32 7.05 -12.83
CA PHE A 13 7.89 6.18 -11.73
C PHE A 13 8.37 4.73 -11.91
N ASN A 14 8.34 4.20 -13.14
CA ASN A 14 8.86 2.87 -13.44
C ASN A 14 10.37 2.77 -13.16
N LYS A 15 11.14 3.79 -13.56
CA LYS A 15 12.59 3.85 -13.26
C LYS A 15 12.86 3.96 -11.75
N LEU A 16 11.96 4.61 -11.01
CA LEU A 16 12.01 4.71 -9.56
C LEU A 16 11.35 3.52 -8.84
N SER A 17 10.96 2.46 -9.54
CA SER A 17 10.30 1.29 -8.95
C SER A 17 9.09 1.69 -8.07
N ILE A 18 8.32 2.67 -8.49
CA ILE A 18 7.08 3.10 -7.85
C ILE A 18 5.92 2.57 -8.68
N THR A 19 5.00 1.86 -8.04
CA THR A 19 3.75 1.44 -8.67
C THR A 19 2.67 2.47 -8.40
N ARG A 20 1.82 2.71 -9.41
CA ARG A 20 0.58 3.51 -9.33
C ARG A 20 -0.68 2.63 -9.33
N LYS A 21 -0.50 1.31 -9.20
CA LYS A 21 -1.60 0.38 -8.97
C LYS A 21 -1.94 0.38 -7.48
N PRO A 22 -3.22 0.18 -7.11
CA PRO A 22 -3.61 -0.01 -5.72
C PRO A 22 -2.81 -1.14 -5.08
N VAL A 23 -2.28 -0.87 -3.88
CA VAL A 23 -1.54 -1.82 -3.06
C VAL A 23 -2.18 -1.87 -1.68
N VAL A 24 -2.62 -3.05 -1.27
CA VAL A 24 -3.05 -3.31 0.12
C VAL A 24 -1.82 -3.72 0.92
N LYS A 25 -1.43 -2.88 1.88
CA LYS A 25 -0.31 -3.12 2.78
C LYS A 25 -0.86 -3.56 4.13
N VAL A 26 -0.82 -4.86 4.39
CA VAL A 26 -1.25 -5.47 5.65
C VAL A 26 -0.10 -5.43 6.66
N TYR A 27 -0.40 -5.04 7.90
CA TYR A 27 0.56 -5.07 9.01
C TYR A 27 0.41 -6.36 9.82
N ASN A 28 1.32 -6.57 10.77
CA ASN A 28 1.22 -7.71 11.67
C ASN A 28 -0.02 -7.53 12.55
N GLY A 29 -1.08 -8.28 12.22
CA GLY A 29 -2.28 -8.40 13.03
C GLY A 29 -2.05 -9.27 14.26
N TYR A 30 -3.08 -9.36 15.09
CA TYR A 30 -3.10 -10.20 16.29
C TYR A 30 -4.37 -11.02 16.29
N GLY A 31 -4.29 -12.27 16.72
CA GLY A 31 -5.47 -13.11 16.89
C GLY A 31 -5.30 -14.06 18.06
N ASP A 32 -6.40 -14.30 18.76
CA ASP A 32 -6.55 -15.36 19.77
C ASP A 32 -7.75 -16.27 19.41
N GLN A 33 -8.27 -17.03 20.37
CA GLN A 33 -9.37 -17.97 20.12
C GLN A 33 -10.68 -17.27 19.77
N ASP A 34 -10.88 -16.04 20.25
CA ASP A 34 -12.15 -15.32 20.19
C ASP A 34 -12.06 -13.99 19.43
N ASN A 35 -10.86 -13.49 19.15
CA ASN A 35 -10.64 -12.18 18.53
C ASN A 35 -9.61 -12.26 17.40
N CYS A 36 -9.85 -11.55 16.29
CA CYS A 36 -8.86 -11.33 15.25
C CYS A 36 -8.84 -9.87 14.82
N ILE A 37 -7.67 -9.24 14.92
CA ILE A 37 -7.43 -7.85 14.55
C ILE A 37 -6.48 -7.82 13.35
N LEU A 38 -6.99 -7.37 12.20
CA LEU A 38 -6.20 -7.14 10.99
C LEU A 38 -6.28 -5.67 10.61
N TYR A 39 -5.15 -5.06 10.27
CA TYR A 39 -5.12 -3.65 9.88
C TYR A 39 -3.98 -3.37 8.93
N GLY A 40 -4.06 -2.23 8.26
CA GLY A 40 -3.10 -1.87 7.24
C GLY A 40 -3.41 -0.54 6.58
N HIS A 41 -2.83 -0.34 5.40
CA HIS A 41 -3.13 0.81 4.56
C HIS A 41 -3.37 0.37 3.12
N VAL A 42 -4.28 1.04 2.43
CA VAL A 42 -4.41 0.97 0.97
C VAL A 42 -3.75 2.19 0.36
N LEU A 43 -2.84 1.93 -0.57
CA LEU A 43 -2.02 2.95 -1.22
C LEU A 43 -2.31 2.93 -2.72
N ARG A 44 -2.64 4.08 -3.31
CA ARG A 44 -2.78 4.22 -4.78
C ARG A 44 -1.43 4.39 -5.47
N GLN A 45 -0.42 4.84 -4.71
CA GLN A 45 0.96 4.88 -5.15
C GLN A 45 1.87 4.36 -4.03
N SER A 46 2.72 3.37 -4.35
CA SER A 46 3.59 2.72 -3.38
C SER A 46 4.94 2.34 -4.00
N PRO A 47 6.06 2.43 -3.26
CA PRO A 47 7.32 1.86 -3.72
C PRO A 47 7.23 0.33 -3.76
N LEU A 48 7.69 -0.26 -4.88
CA LEU A 48 7.78 -1.70 -5.01
C LEU A 48 8.81 -2.26 -4.00
N PRO A 49 8.48 -3.35 -3.29
CA PRO A 49 9.39 -3.94 -2.32
C PRO A 49 10.67 -4.42 -3.00
N LYS A 50 11.82 -4.00 -2.48
CA LYS A 50 13.12 -4.48 -2.94
C LYS A 50 13.53 -5.70 -2.13
N LYS A 51 13.78 -6.82 -2.80
CA LYS A 51 14.27 -8.05 -2.18
C LYS A 51 15.77 -8.00 -1.84
N LYS A 52 16.55 -7.08 -2.44
CA LYS A 52 18.01 -7.00 -2.27
C LYS A 52 18.44 -5.58 -1.91
N PHE A 53 19.09 -5.44 -0.76
CA PHE A 53 19.73 -4.20 -0.34
C PHE A 53 21.05 -4.01 -1.10
N LYS A 54 21.33 -2.78 -1.52
CA LYS A 54 22.59 -2.39 -2.18
C LYS A 54 23.41 -1.54 -1.22
N LYS A 55 24.74 -1.63 -1.28
CA LYS A 55 25.66 -0.87 -0.40
C LYS A 55 26.06 0.50 -0.97
N ASN A 56 25.38 1.00 -1.99
CA ASN A 56 25.76 2.26 -2.66
C ASN A 56 24.91 3.45 -2.19
N PHE A 57 25.60 4.58 -1.92
CA PHE A 57 25.01 5.82 -1.40
C PHE A 57 23.78 6.29 -2.20
N TRP A 58 23.90 6.35 -3.53
CA TRP A 58 22.82 6.81 -4.39
C TRP A 58 21.58 5.92 -4.37
N SER A 59 21.73 4.58 -4.34
CA SER A 59 20.53 3.73 -4.29
C SER A 59 19.88 3.73 -2.92
N ASN A 60 20.65 3.93 -1.84
CA ASN A 60 20.12 4.09 -0.50
C ASN A 60 19.34 5.40 -0.36
N SER A 61 19.94 6.51 -0.80
CA SER A 61 19.29 7.83 -0.86
C SER A 61 18.00 7.77 -1.68
N MET A 62 18.04 7.14 -2.86
CA MET A 62 16.84 6.97 -3.68
C MET A 62 15.79 6.08 -3.01
N SER A 63 16.19 5.07 -2.23
CA SER A 63 15.26 4.21 -1.51
C SER A 63 14.56 4.96 -0.37
N LEU A 64 15.27 5.85 0.32
CA LEU A 64 14.70 6.76 1.32
C LEU A 64 13.74 7.77 0.68
N LEU A 65 14.13 8.43 -0.40
CA LEU A 65 13.27 9.40 -1.10
C LEU A 65 11.93 8.80 -1.53
N ARG A 66 11.92 7.52 -1.94
CA ARG A 66 10.69 6.82 -2.35
C ARG A 66 9.69 6.63 -1.21
N LEU A 67 10.13 6.61 0.06
CA LEU A 67 9.24 6.50 1.22
C LEU A 67 8.31 7.72 1.32
N PHE A 68 8.78 8.89 0.86
CA PHE A 68 8.00 10.14 0.85
C PHE A 68 7.10 10.28 -0.39
N MET A 69 7.18 9.35 -1.34
CA MET A 69 6.37 9.35 -2.57
C MET A 69 5.15 8.43 -2.47
N VAL A 70 4.82 7.94 -1.28
CA VAL A 70 3.62 7.14 -1.03
C VAL A 70 2.38 8.02 -1.11
N GLU A 71 1.32 7.51 -1.72
CA GLU A 71 0.05 8.21 -1.83
C GLU A 71 -1.08 7.32 -1.29
N PRO A 72 -1.78 7.75 -0.22
CA PRO A 72 -2.87 6.96 0.35
C PRO A 72 -4.07 6.89 -0.57
N PHE A 73 -4.87 5.83 -0.42
CA PHE A 73 -6.10 5.64 -1.16
C PHE A 73 -7.31 5.67 -0.19
N PRO A 74 -7.96 6.84 -0.05
CA PRO A 74 -9.08 7.00 0.87
C PRO A 74 -10.38 6.45 0.29
N LYS A 75 -11.33 6.10 1.17
CA LYS A 75 -12.70 5.68 0.84
C LYS A 75 -12.78 4.46 -0.08
N VAL A 76 -11.85 3.52 0.11
CA VAL A 76 -11.80 2.26 -0.62
C VAL A 76 -12.48 1.20 0.23
N LYS A 77 -13.46 0.50 -0.36
CA LYS A 77 -14.07 -0.67 0.25
C LYS A 77 -13.15 -1.87 0.16
N LEU A 78 -13.05 -2.61 1.25
CA LEU A 78 -12.24 -3.80 1.42
C LEU A 78 -13.11 -4.90 2.00
N GLU A 79 -12.83 -6.13 1.57
CA GLU A 79 -13.46 -7.34 2.09
C GLU A 79 -12.37 -8.28 2.62
N MET A 80 -12.60 -8.85 3.79
CA MET A 80 -11.78 -9.91 4.37
C MET A 80 -12.65 -11.13 4.61
N GLU A 81 -12.24 -12.26 4.03
CA GLU A 81 -12.85 -13.55 4.31
C GLU A 81 -12.08 -14.27 5.42
N TRP A 82 -12.76 -14.64 6.49
CA TRP A 82 -12.20 -15.35 7.64
C TRP A 82 -13.21 -16.33 8.22
N ASN A 83 -12.81 -17.61 8.37
CA ASN A 83 -13.68 -18.68 8.91
C ASN A 83 -15.07 -18.74 8.27
N GLY A 84 -15.18 -18.50 6.95
CA GLY A 84 -16.45 -18.48 6.22
C GLY A 84 -17.33 -17.25 6.47
N SER A 85 -16.85 -16.27 7.24
CA SER A 85 -17.46 -14.96 7.41
C SER A 85 -16.79 -13.93 6.51
N ILE A 86 -17.57 -12.99 5.98
CA ILE A 86 -17.08 -11.84 5.21
C ILE A 86 -17.19 -10.62 6.10
N LEU A 87 -16.06 -9.94 6.33
CA LEU A 87 -16.00 -8.66 7.00
C LEU A 87 -15.74 -7.57 5.97
N GLU A 88 -16.44 -6.45 6.10
CA GLU A 88 -16.29 -5.28 5.23
C GLU A 88 -15.65 -4.13 6.02
N ALA A 89 -14.77 -3.38 5.37
CA ALA A 89 -14.19 -2.15 5.91
C ALA A 89 -14.05 -1.11 4.80
N GLU A 90 -14.02 0.16 5.18
CA GLU A 90 -13.70 1.27 4.29
C GLU A 90 -12.46 2.01 4.80
N THR A 91 -11.56 2.40 3.89
CA THR A 91 -10.35 3.12 4.28
C THR A 91 -10.64 4.55 4.70
N ASP A 92 -9.94 5.02 5.73
CA ASP A 92 -9.97 6.41 6.18
C ASP A 92 -9.21 7.34 5.20
N VAL A 93 -9.17 8.64 5.48
CA VAL A 93 -8.56 9.70 4.67
C VAL A 93 -7.08 9.47 4.38
N ASP A 94 -6.38 8.79 5.28
CA ASP A 94 -4.97 8.40 5.17
C ASP A 94 -4.79 7.00 4.54
N GLY A 95 -5.88 6.38 4.08
CA GLY A 95 -5.88 5.04 3.50
C GLY A 95 -5.79 3.92 4.53
N PHE A 96 -5.84 4.20 5.83
CA PHE A 96 -5.85 3.19 6.88
C PHE A 96 -7.14 2.35 6.85
N PHE A 97 -7.02 1.06 7.15
CA PHE A 97 -8.17 0.19 7.40
C PHE A 97 -7.92 -0.73 8.59
N LYS A 98 -9.01 -1.21 9.18
CA LYS A 98 -9.00 -2.17 10.28
C LYS A 98 -10.22 -3.09 10.17
N PHE A 99 -9.98 -4.38 10.38
CA PHE A 99 -10.99 -5.41 10.58
C PHE A 99 -10.86 -5.93 12.01
N GLU A 100 -12.01 -6.14 12.64
CA GLU A 100 -12.14 -6.80 13.94
C GLU A 100 -13.19 -7.90 13.78
N TRP A 101 -12.83 -9.10 14.21
CA TRP A 101 -13.70 -10.27 14.28
C TRP A 101 -13.74 -10.74 15.72
#